data_AF-A0AAV8WVF5-F1
#
_entry.id   AF-A0AAV8WVF5-F1
#
_cell.length_a   1.000
_cell.length_b   1.000
_cell.length_c   1.000
_cell.angle_alpha   90.00
_cell.angle_beta   90.00
_cell.angle_gamma   90.00
#
_symmetry.space_group_name_H-M   'P 1'
#
loop_
_entity.id
_entity.type
_entity.pdbx_description
1 polymer ?
#
loop_
_entity_poly.entity_id
_entity_poly.type
_entity_poly.pdbx_seq_one_letter_code
_entity_poly.pdbx_strand_id
1 'polypeptide(L)'
;MVDRDHAFRGSDETIGSPHNGNYLGLLELIIRFDIFLAQHINTHANKGKGHTSYLSRTTCEEFIHLIASSLLDHIISEIKKCKYYSVSLNSTPDISHVDQFDFLKKSGTDIKNCRSQSYDMPAP
;
A
#
# COMPACT_ATOMS: atom_id res chain seq x y z
N MET A 1 -6.07 -22.40 12.56
CA MET A 1 -5.98 -21.19 11.73
C MET A 1 -4.52 -21.12 11.31
N VAL A 2 -4.22 -21.11 10.02
CA VAL A 2 -2.84 -21.15 9.54
C VAL A 2 -2.27 -19.74 9.66
N ASP A 3 -1.25 -19.59 10.50
CA ASP A 3 -0.48 -18.35 10.66
C ASP A 3 0.22 -18.03 9.35
N ARG A 4 -0.42 -17.22 8.51
CA ARG A 4 0.24 -16.58 7.37
C ARG A 4 1.02 -15.38 7.90
N ASP A 5 2.28 -15.30 7.48
CA ASP A 5 3.18 -14.20 7.84
C ASP A 5 2.53 -12.84 7.55
N HIS A 6 2.69 -11.86 8.46
CA HIS A 6 2.07 -10.54 8.33
C HIS A 6 2.59 -9.75 7.13
N ALA A 7 3.67 -10.18 6.49
CA ALA A 7 4.20 -9.53 5.32
C ALA A 7 3.21 -9.56 4.15
N PHE A 8 3.17 -8.44 3.43
CA PHE A 8 2.38 -8.34 2.20
C PHE A 8 2.86 -9.32 1.12
N ARG A 9 4.16 -9.66 1.16
CA ARG A 9 4.82 -10.65 0.30
C ARG A 9 5.34 -11.81 1.13
N GLY A 10 5.17 -13.00 0.61
CA GLY A 10 5.73 -14.21 1.18
C GLY A 10 7.18 -14.49 0.76
N SER A 11 7.75 -15.51 1.40
CA SER A 11 9.03 -16.11 1.00
C SER A 11 8.94 -16.86 -0.32
N ASP A 12 7.73 -17.30 -0.70
CA ASP A 12 7.44 -17.90 -2.00
C ASP A 12 6.26 -17.20 -2.71
N GLU A 13 6.11 -17.49 -3.99
CA GLU A 13 5.01 -16.99 -4.83
C GLU A 13 4.10 -18.14 -5.30
N THR A 14 4.04 -19.21 -4.50
CA THR A 14 3.26 -20.40 -4.84
C THR A 14 1.86 -20.31 -4.25
N ILE A 15 0.85 -20.48 -5.10
CA ILE A 15 -0.54 -20.52 -4.64
C ILE A 15 -0.77 -21.81 -3.89
N GLY A 16 -1.34 -21.71 -2.69
CA GLY A 16 -1.57 -22.79 -1.72
C GLY A 16 -0.48 -22.91 -0.65
N SER A 17 0.62 -22.16 -0.75
CA SER A 17 1.67 -22.20 0.28
C SER A 17 1.30 -21.37 1.51
N PRO A 18 1.61 -21.83 2.74
CA PRO A 18 1.45 -21.02 3.94
C PRO A 18 2.41 -19.80 3.97
N HIS A 19 3.44 -19.77 3.14
CA HIS A 19 4.46 -18.73 3.10
C HIS A 19 4.35 -17.80 1.89
N ASN A 20 3.18 -17.72 1.24
CA ASN A 20 2.94 -16.88 0.07
C ASN A 20 2.50 -15.43 0.39
N GLY A 21 2.42 -15.11 1.68
CA GLY A 21 2.11 -13.78 2.21
C GLY A 21 0.66 -13.34 2.02
N ASN A 22 0.35 -12.14 2.52
CA ASN A 22 -1.03 -11.67 2.55
C ASN A 22 -1.64 -11.41 1.17
N TYR A 23 -0.85 -11.00 0.17
CA TYR A 23 -1.37 -10.74 -1.17
C TYR A 23 -1.95 -12.00 -1.82
N LEU A 24 -1.16 -13.08 -1.92
CA LEU A 24 -1.61 -14.33 -2.54
C LEU A 24 -2.65 -15.04 -1.65
N GLY A 25 -2.52 -14.95 -0.33
CA GLY A 25 -3.52 -15.47 0.60
C GLY A 25 -4.90 -14.79 0.47
N LEU A 26 -4.94 -13.48 0.20
CA LEU A 26 -6.20 -12.78 -0.09
C LEU A 26 -6.72 -13.13 -1.49
N LEU A 27 -5.82 -13.24 -2.47
CA LEU A 27 -6.21 -13.64 -3.83
C LEU A 27 -6.87 -15.03 -3.83
N GLU A 28 -6.33 -15.98 -3.06
CA GLU A 28 -6.93 -17.30 -2.81
C GLU A 28 -8.32 -17.25 -2.17
N LEU A 29 -8.61 -16.22 -1.39
CA LEU A 29 -9.94 -16.00 -0.84
C LEU A 29 -10.89 -15.47 -1.92
N ILE A 30 -10.44 -14.48 -2.69
CA ILE A 30 -11.26 -13.84 -3.74
C ILE A 30 -11.65 -14.84 -4.83
N ILE A 31 -10.74 -15.74 -5.25
CA ILE A 31 -11.04 -16.73 -6.29
C ILE A 31 -12.13 -17.73 -5.90
N ARG A 32 -12.45 -17.87 -4.61
CA ARG A 32 -13.58 -18.71 -4.18
C ARG A 32 -14.92 -18.11 -4.59
N PHE A 33 -14.96 -16.81 -4.82
CA PHE A 33 -16.16 -16.05 -5.19
C PHE A 33 -16.16 -15.61 -6.66
N ASP A 34 -15.01 -15.62 -7.33
CA ASP A 34 -14.88 -15.25 -8.74
C ASP A 34 -14.42 -16.44 -9.60
N ILE A 35 -15.35 -16.99 -10.38
CA ILE A 35 -15.12 -18.14 -11.27
C ILE A 35 -14.09 -17.81 -12.37
N PHE A 36 -14.10 -16.59 -12.90
CA PHE A 36 -13.17 -16.19 -13.96
C PHE A 36 -11.75 -16.15 -13.42
N LEU A 37 -11.56 -15.57 -12.23
CA LEU A 37 -10.27 -15.50 -11.58
C LEU A 37 -9.76 -16.90 -11.17
N ALA A 38 -10.67 -17.77 -10.70
CA ALA A 38 -10.35 -19.17 -10.41
C ALA A 38 -9.85 -19.92 -11.66
N GLN A 39 -10.50 -19.75 -12.81
CA GLN A 39 -10.06 -20.36 -14.08
C GLN A 39 -8.70 -19.82 -14.50
N HIS A 40 -8.47 -18.51 -14.38
CA HIS A 40 -7.20 -17.88 -14.71
C HIS A 40 -6.06 -18.44 -13.86
N ILE A 41 -6.25 -18.51 -12.54
CA ILE A 41 -5.28 -19.08 -11.59
C ILE A 41 -5.02 -20.55 -11.88
N ASN A 42 -6.05 -21.38 -12.04
CA ASN A 42 -5.87 -22.80 -12.35
C ASN A 42 -5.10 -23.01 -13.66
N THR A 43 -5.27 -22.09 -14.62
CA THR A 43 -4.59 -22.18 -15.90
C THR A 43 -3.16 -21.65 -15.83
N HIS A 44 -2.85 -20.62 -15.04
CA HIS A 44 -1.56 -19.90 -15.16
C HIS A 44 -0.68 -19.94 -13.90
N ALA A 45 -1.22 -20.26 -12.74
CA ALA A 45 -0.46 -20.31 -11.50
C ALA A 45 0.48 -21.51 -11.43
N ASN A 46 1.57 -21.37 -10.66
CA ASN A 46 2.53 -22.43 -10.36
C ASN A 46 3.16 -23.15 -11.58
N LYS A 47 3.05 -22.59 -12.80
CA LYS A 47 3.60 -23.17 -14.04
C LYS A 47 5.12 -23.09 -14.19
N GLY A 48 5.82 -22.46 -13.24
CA GLY A 48 7.26 -22.26 -13.30
C GLY A 48 7.69 -21.10 -14.19
N LYS A 49 8.99 -21.04 -14.53
CA LYS A 49 9.60 -19.93 -15.28
C LYS A 49 9.24 -20.01 -16.77
N GLY A 50 9.07 -18.85 -17.42
CA GLY A 50 8.80 -18.75 -18.87
C GLY A 50 7.32 -18.73 -19.25
N HIS A 51 6.41 -18.71 -18.27
CA HIS A 51 4.98 -18.54 -18.49
C HIS A 51 4.47 -17.22 -17.90
N THR A 52 3.66 -16.48 -18.66
CA THR A 52 3.05 -15.23 -18.22
C THR A 52 1.85 -15.52 -17.33
N SER A 53 2.04 -15.49 -16.01
CA SER A 53 0.93 -15.66 -15.07
C SER A 53 0.28 -14.35 -14.64
N TYR A 54 0.95 -13.20 -14.81
CA TYR A 54 0.54 -11.89 -14.24
C TYR A 54 0.29 -11.92 -12.72
N LEU A 55 0.65 -13.01 -12.04
CA LEU A 55 0.53 -13.22 -10.59
C LEU A 55 1.88 -13.04 -9.88
N SER A 56 2.95 -12.77 -10.62
CA SER A 56 4.27 -12.58 -10.05
C SER A 56 4.33 -11.32 -9.20
N ARG A 57 5.28 -11.29 -8.27
CA ARG A 57 5.60 -10.10 -7.48
C ARG A 57 5.81 -8.87 -8.35
N THR A 58 6.57 -9.00 -9.43
CA THR A 58 6.89 -7.87 -10.34
C THR A 58 5.63 -7.24 -10.90
N THR A 59 4.69 -8.04 -11.41
CA THR A 59 3.44 -7.53 -11.97
C THR A 59 2.56 -6.91 -10.89
N CYS A 60 2.54 -7.47 -9.67
CA CYS A 60 1.82 -6.86 -8.56
C CYS A 60 2.38 -5.49 -8.17
N GLU A 61 3.71 -5.34 -8.10
CA GLU A 61 4.35 -4.03 -7.84
C GLU A 61 3.99 -3.01 -8.93
N GLU A 62 3.99 -3.43 -10.20
CA GLU A 62 3.58 -2.57 -11.31
C GLU A 62 2.14 -2.07 -11.13
N PHE A 63 1.20 -2.94 -10.76
CA PHE A 63 -0.18 -2.53 -10.48
C PHE A 63 -0.28 -1.55 -9.33
N ILE A 64 0.45 -1.79 -8.23
CA ILE A 64 0.49 -0.89 -7.07
C ILE A 64 1.00 0.48 -7.49
N HIS A 65 2.08 0.53 -8.27
CA HIS A 65 2.63 1.78 -8.77
C HIS A 65 1.67 2.52 -9.70
N LEU A 66 0.99 1.82 -10.61
CA LEU A 66 0.02 2.43 -11.52
C LEU A 66 -1.17 3.03 -10.76
N ILE A 67 -1.73 2.29 -9.82
CA ILE A 67 -2.85 2.76 -8.98
C ILE A 67 -2.38 3.94 -8.12
N ALA A 68 -1.21 3.83 -7.49
CA ALA A 68 -0.64 4.91 -6.68
C ALA A 68 -0.43 6.20 -7.48
N SER A 69 0.12 6.10 -8.70
CA SER A 69 0.32 7.25 -9.58
C SER A 69 -1.01 7.90 -9.95
N SER A 70 -1.98 7.12 -10.40
CA SER A 70 -3.30 7.64 -10.80
C SER A 70 -4.03 8.30 -9.62
N LEU A 71 -3.97 7.70 -8.44
CA LEU A 71 -4.55 8.24 -7.22
C LEU A 71 -3.85 9.53 -6.79
N LEU A 72 -2.53 9.59 -6.87
CA LEU A 72 -1.75 10.79 -6.57
C LEU A 72 -2.09 11.93 -7.52
N ASP A 73 -2.20 11.65 -8.83
CA ASP A 73 -2.60 12.65 -9.82
C ASP A 73 -4.01 13.18 -9.55
N HIS A 74 -4.93 12.29 -9.16
CA HIS A 74 -6.29 12.67 -8.77
C HIS A 74 -6.28 13.59 -7.54
N ILE A 75 -5.54 13.24 -6.49
CA ILE A 75 -5.41 14.06 -5.28
C ILE A 75 -4.80 15.43 -5.61
N ILE A 76 -3.75 15.48 -6.44
CA ILE A 76 -3.13 16.74 -6.87
C ILE A 76 -4.13 17.60 -7.64
N SER A 77 -4.93 17.00 -8.52
CA SER A 77 -5.98 17.69 -9.27
C SER A 77 -7.02 18.32 -8.33
N GLU A 78 -7.47 17.58 -7.32
CA GLU A 78 -8.42 18.08 -6.34
C GLU A 78 -7.84 19.22 -5.48
N ILE A 79 -6.58 19.09 -5.04
CA ILE A 79 -5.89 20.17 -4.30
C ILE A 79 -5.80 21.44 -5.15
N LYS A 80 -5.46 21.32 -6.44
CA LYS A 80 -5.36 22.47 -7.36
C LYS A 80 -6.69 23.18 -7.56
N LYS A 81 -7.81 22.48 -7.46
CA LYS A 81 -9.17 23.06 -7.56
C LYS A 81 -9.65 23.68 -6.24
N CYS A 82 -9.11 23.24 -5.11
CA CYS A 82 -9.54 23.71 -3.80
C CYS A 82 -9.07 25.14 -3.53
N LYS A 83 -9.99 25.99 -3.04
CA LYS A 83 -9.66 27.37 -2.62
C LYS A 83 -8.81 27.41 -1.33
N TYR A 84 -8.97 26.42 -0.46
CA TYR A 84 -8.28 26.33 0.83
C TYR A 84 -7.86 24.88 1.13
N TYR A 85 -6.63 24.71 1.63
CA TYR A 85 -6.08 23.43 2.06
C TYR A 85 -5.16 23.65 3.26
N SER A 86 -5.06 22.66 4.15
CA SER A 86 -4.12 22.65 5.28
C SER A 86 -3.14 21.48 5.14
N VAL A 87 -1.91 21.69 5.60
CA VAL A 87 -0.84 20.70 5.59
C VAL A 87 -0.41 20.46 7.03
N SER A 88 -0.39 19.19 7.46
CA SER A 88 0.17 18.79 8.75
C SER A 88 1.39 17.91 8.56
N LEU A 89 2.41 18.17 9.38
CA LEU A 89 3.69 17.47 9.39
C LEU A 89 3.84 16.74 10.72
N ASN A 90 3.98 15.43 10.68
CA ASN A 90 4.24 14.62 11.87
C ASN A 90 5.63 13.98 11.73
N SER A 91 6.44 14.06 12.78
CA SER A 91 7.70 13.33 12.90
C SER A 91 7.55 12.27 13.97
N THR A 92 7.84 11.02 13.63
CA THR A 92 7.91 9.91 14.58
C THR A 92 9.34 9.37 14.60
N PRO A 93 10.09 9.58 15.69
CA PRO A 93 11.44 9.02 15.81
C PRO A 93 11.34 7.51 15.97
N ASP A 94 11.86 6.75 15.01
CA ASP A 94 11.94 5.30 15.06
C ASP A 94 13.23 4.84 15.78
N ILE A 95 13.19 3.65 16.40
CA ILE A 95 14.29 3.04 17.18
C ILE A 95 15.56 2.86 16.30
N SER A 96 15.41 2.87 14.97
CA SER A 96 16.51 2.78 14.00
C SER A 96 17.28 4.10 13.76
N HIS A 97 17.03 5.17 14.53
CA HIS A 97 17.63 6.50 14.33
C HIS A 97 17.39 7.09 12.92
N VAL A 98 16.28 6.70 12.28
CA VAL A 98 15.79 7.30 11.04
C VAL A 98 14.45 7.94 11.36
N ASP A 99 14.36 9.26 11.20
CA ASP A 99 13.09 9.97 11.36
C ASP A 99 12.14 9.57 10.23
N GLN A 100 11.02 8.93 10.58
CA GLN A 100 9.92 8.72 9.65
C GLN A 100 9.06 9.99 9.65
N PHE A 101 8.85 10.56 8.46
CA PHE A 101 8.12 11.80 8.28
C PHE A 101 6.81 11.56 7.53
N ASP A 102 5.70 11.90 8.18
CA ASP A 102 4.37 11.76 7.61
C ASP A 102 3.79 13.13 7.22
N PHE A 103 3.35 13.22 5.97
CA PHE A 103 2.81 14.44 5.37
C PHE A 103 1.33 14.26 4.99
N LEU A 104 0.44 14.98 5.67
CA LEU A 104 -1.01 14.88 5.45
C LEU A 104 -1.59 16.21 4.92
N LYS A 105 -2.32 16.13 3.80
CA LYS A 105 -3.07 17.25 3.21
C LYS A 105 -4.57 17.08 3.45
N LYS A 106 -5.25 18.13 3.96
CA LYS A 106 -6.71 18.18 4.11
C LYS A 106 -7.28 19.38 3.34
N SER A 107 -8.31 19.18 2.53
CA SER A 107 -9.04 20.27 1.86
C SER A 107 -10.21 20.76 2.73
N GLY A 108 -10.46 22.08 2.76
CA GLY A 108 -11.66 22.65 3.40
C GLY A 108 -11.48 23.42 4.72
N THR A 109 -10.26 23.68 5.18
CA THR A 109 -9.99 24.43 6.43
C THR A 109 -9.41 25.82 6.16
N ASP A 110 -9.91 26.86 6.85
CA ASP A 110 -9.34 28.21 6.81
C ASP A 110 -7.94 28.21 7.44
N ILE A 111 -6.93 28.53 6.63
CA ILE A 111 -5.50 28.45 6.95
C ILE A 111 -5.10 29.40 8.09
N LYS A 112 -5.95 30.37 8.44
CA LYS A 112 -5.69 31.33 9.52
C LYS A 112 -5.66 30.73 10.93
N ASN A 113 -6.03 29.45 11.12
CA ASN A 113 -6.06 28.82 12.44
C ASN A 113 -5.01 27.71 12.66
N CYS A 114 -4.07 27.51 11.74
CA CYS A 114 -2.95 26.59 11.94
C CYS A 114 -1.85 27.26 12.79
N ARG A 115 -2.02 27.29 14.12
CA ARG A 115 -0.93 27.63 15.05
C ARG A 115 0.07 26.47 15.08
N SER A 116 1.32 26.74 14.71
CA SER A 116 2.45 25.86 15.03
C SER A 116 2.60 25.79 16.55
N GLN A 117 2.48 24.59 17.13
CA GLN A 117 2.91 24.33 18.50
C GLN A 117 4.26 23.62 18.43
N SER A 118 5.32 24.36 18.74
CA SER A 118 6.64 23.80 19.02
C SER A 118 6.59 23.23 20.44
N TYR A 119 6.82 21.94 20.60
CA TYR A 119 7.12 21.38 21.93
C TYR A 119 8.63 21.49 22.12
N ASP A 120 9.07 22.49 22.91
CA ASP A 120 10.44 22.51 23.43
C ASP A 120 10.57 21.37 24.43
N MET A 121 11.36 20.36 24.08
CA MET A 121 11.65 19.22 24.94
C MET A 121 12.81 19.61 25.88
N PRO A 122 12.62 19.66 27.21
CA PRO A 122 13.72 19.95 28.12
C PRO A 122 14.76 18.83 28.04
N ALA A 123 16.02 19.22 27.78
CA ALA A 123 17.16 18.31 27.78
C ALA A 123 17.39 17.71 29.19
N PRO A 124 17.96 16.48 29.29
CA PRO A 124 18.12 15.73 30.54
C PRO A 124 19.03 16.41 31.56
#